data_AF-A0A2M9WIE6-F1
#
_entry.id   AF-A0A2M9WIE6-F1
#
_cell.length_a   1.000
_cell.length_b   1.000
_cell.length_c   1.000
_cell.angle_alpha   90.00
_cell.angle_beta   90.00
_cell.angle_gamma   90.00
#
_symmetry.space_group_name_H-M   'P 1'
#
loop_
_entity.id
_entity.type
_entity.pdbx_description
1 polymer ?
#
loop_
_entity_poly.entity_id
_entity_poly.type
_entity_poly.pdbx_seq_one_letter_code
_entity_poly.pdbx_strand_id
1 'polypeptide(L)'
;MRIERDFQQIVRLAGVRSAADMRRLFGNGWKTINSSQQAWVRHMLTVWGQHLGNEDYDRGEVNVIGRLMMRCEWSEQQGRQIEKIVSELHCEGLRGEELFRKARDLLIPQSATANIIALAKESDDAAFVESVMVKTFGKDNPIKNVARLRYCKRKSVQNIGASMIYFTGISTKEARNRMEWALDILEGEMFYAIKREMEN
;
A
#
# COMPACT_ATOMS: atom_id res chain seq x y z
N MET A 1 19.96 -7.47 -2.64
CA MET A 1 19.41 -6.88 -1.38
C MET A 1 18.87 -8.04 -0.51
N ARG A 2 19.55 -8.39 0.59
CA ARG A 2 19.28 -9.63 1.35
C ARG A 2 18.03 -9.46 2.23
N ILE A 3 16.97 -10.20 1.93
CA ILE A 3 15.71 -10.28 2.69
C ILE A 3 15.90 -10.47 4.20
N GLU A 4 16.99 -11.15 4.58
CA GLU A 4 17.42 -11.35 5.96
C GLU A 4 17.66 -10.04 6.70
N ARG A 5 18.22 -9.02 6.04
CA ARG A 5 18.40 -7.69 6.65
C ARG A 5 17.05 -7.05 6.98
N ASP A 6 16.08 -7.13 6.07
CA ASP A 6 14.75 -6.57 6.31
C ASP A 6 14.07 -7.29 7.51
N PHE A 7 14.24 -8.61 7.64
CA PHE A 7 13.78 -9.37 8.80
C PHE A 7 14.50 -9.02 10.11
N GLN A 8 15.80 -8.73 10.06
CA GLN A 8 16.53 -8.29 11.25
C GLN A 8 16.07 -6.90 11.72
N GLN A 9 15.67 -6.01 10.81
CA GLN A 9 15.20 -4.68 11.19
C GLN A 9 13.85 -4.71 11.92
N ILE A 10 12.96 -5.65 11.58
CA ILE A 10 11.64 -5.73 12.24
C ILE A 10 11.71 -6.22 13.69
N VAL A 11 12.84 -6.80 14.14
CA VAL A 11 13.07 -7.15 15.56
C VAL A 11 12.88 -5.96 16.49
N ARG A 12 13.16 -4.75 16.03
CA ARG A 12 12.97 -3.51 16.80
C ARG A 12 11.51 -3.26 17.22
N LEU A 13 10.56 -3.91 16.55
CA LEU A 13 9.14 -3.83 16.90
C LEU A 13 8.79 -4.70 18.12
N ALA A 14 9.57 -5.73 18.43
CA ALA A 14 9.23 -6.72 19.46
C ALA A 14 9.05 -6.10 20.86
N GLY A 15 9.88 -5.12 21.21
CA GLY A 15 9.84 -4.45 22.51
C GLY A 15 8.64 -3.53 22.74
N VAL A 16 7.89 -3.18 21.69
CA VAL A 16 6.76 -2.24 21.77
C VAL A 16 5.58 -2.88 22.50
N ARG A 17 5.05 -2.24 23.55
CA ARG A 17 4.01 -2.86 24.39
C ARG A 17 2.58 -2.45 24.03
N SER A 18 2.39 -1.36 23.30
CA SER A 18 1.07 -0.84 22.95
C SER A 18 1.04 -0.22 21.55
N ALA A 19 -0.16 -0.11 20.96
CA ALA A 19 -0.36 0.62 19.70
C ALA A 19 0.05 2.10 19.80
N ALA A 20 -0.17 2.72 20.97
CA ALA A 20 0.23 4.09 21.23
C ALA A 20 1.75 4.25 21.22
N ASP A 21 2.48 3.33 21.86
CA ASP A 21 3.95 3.32 21.81
C ASP A 21 4.47 3.09 20.40
N MET A 22 3.84 2.19 19.63
CA MET A 22 4.21 1.95 18.23
C MET A 22 4.15 3.26 17.43
N ARG A 23 3.05 4.01 17.58
CA ARG A 23 2.85 5.30 16.90
C ARG A 23 3.86 6.34 17.37
N ARG A 24 4.09 6.44 18.68
CA ARG A 24 5.05 7.38 19.25
C ARG A 24 6.49 7.12 18.78
N LEU A 25 6.87 5.86 18.64
CA LEU A 25 8.23 5.47 18.27
C LEU A 25 8.47 5.48 16.75
N PHE A 26 7.46 5.17 15.95
CA PHE A 26 7.64 4.87 14.52
C PHE A 26 6.67 5.57 13.56
N GLY A 27 5.69 6.32 14.05
CA GLY A 27 4.81 7.17 13.25
C GLY A 27 5.16 8.66 13.37
N ASN A 28 4.46 9.51 12.62
CA ASN A 28 4.62 10.97 12.64
C ASN A 28 3.38 11.70 13.19
N GLY A 29 2.41 10.96 13.77
CA GLY A 29 1.27 11.54 14.47
C GLY A 29 0.07 10.60 14.52
N TRP A 30 -1.06 11.13 14.98
CA TRP A 30 -2.33 10.42 14.96
C TRP A 30 -2.98 10.56 13.58
N LYS A 31 -2.98 9.48 12.81
CA LYS A 31 -3.61 9.40 11.48
C LYS A 31 -4.50 8.16 11.43
N THR A 32 -5.80 8.37 11.48
CA THR A 32 -6.80 7.32 11.26
C THR A 32 -7.38 7.43 9.88
N ILE A 33 -7.59 6.29 9.23
CA ILE A 33 -8.18 6.17 7.91
C ILE A 33 -9.34 5.16 7.95
N ASN A 34 -10.33 5.34 7.08
CA ASN A 34 -11.43 4.39 6.93
C ASN A 34 -11.05 3.22 6.00
N SER A 35 -11.91 2.20 5.92
CA SER A 35 -11.64 0.98 5.12
C SER A 35 -11.42 1.26 3.62
N SER A 36 -12.09 2.28 3.07
CA SER A 36 -11.93 2.65 1.66
C SER A 36 -10.57 3.32 1.40
N GLN A 37 -10.18 4.24 2.27
CA GLN A 37 -8.84 4.86 2.25
C GLN A 37 -7.74 3.81 2.44
N GLN A 38 -7.99 2.84 3.32
CA GLN A 38 -7.09 1.71 3.56
C GLN A 38 -6.93 0.83 2.30
N ALA A 39 -8.03 0.53 1.60
CA ALA A 39 -7.97 -0.22 0.34
C ALA A 39 -7.15 0.52 -0.72
N TRP A 40 -7.38 1.83 -0.87
CA TRP A 40 -6.66 2.67 -1.80
C TRP A 40 -5.14 2.69 -1.55
N VAL A 41 -4.71 2.93 -0.30
CA VAL A 41 -3.27 2.96 0.01
C VAL A 41 -2.62 1.59 -0.17
N ARG A 42 -3.34 0.50 0.12
CA ARG A 42 -2.86 -0.86 -0.14
C ARG A 42 -2.66 -1.12 -1.63
N HIS A 43 -3.50 -0.57 -2.50
CA HIS A 43 -3.31 -0.64 -3.96
C HIS A 43 -2.04 0.10 -4.40
N MET A 44 -1.83 1.33 -3.92
CA MET A 44 -0.60 2.09 -4.19
C MET A 44 0.66 1.31 -3.77
N LEU A 45 0.65 0.75 -2.55
CA LEU A 45 1.75 -0.07 -2.02
C LEU A 45 1.94 -1.37 -2.82
N THR A 46 0.87 -1.93 -3.39
CA THR A 46 0.95 -3.13 -4.23
C THR A 46 1.65 -2.84 -5.55
N VAL A 47 1.29 -1.76 -6.25
CA VAL A 47 1.98 -1.35 -7.50
C VAL A 47 3.44 -1.05 -7.23
N TRP A 48 3.73 -0.30 -6.17
CA TRP A 48 5.10 -0.06 -5.70
C TRP A 48 5.87 -1.36 -5.47
N GLY A 49 5.28 -2.29 -4.73
CA GLY A 49 5.88 -3.59 -4.44
C GLY A 49 6.16 -4.44 -5.68
N GLN A 50 5.29 -4.38 -6.69
CA GLN A 50 5.46 -5.12 -7.95
C GLN A 50 6.59 -4.57 -8.81
N HIS A 51 6.80 -3.24 -8.79
CA HIS A 51 7.85 -2.58 -9.56
C HIS A 51 9.22 -2.64 -8.89
N LEU A 52 9.29 -2.52 -7.54
CA LEU A 52 10.55 -2.62 -6.79
C LEU A 52 10.90 -4.06 -6.36
N GLY A 53 9.95 -5.00 -6.50
CA GLY A 53 10.20 -6.41 -6.29
C GLY A 53 11.20 -6.97 -7.29
N ASN A 54 12.00 -7.95 -6.87
CA ASN A 54 12.83 -8.70 -7.82
C ASN A 54 11.95 -9.54 -8.75
N GLU A 55 12.46 -9.86 -9.94
CA GLU A 55 11.83 -10.79 -10.90
C GLU A 55 11.55 -12.18 -10.31
N ASP A 56 12.22 -12.54 -9.22
CA ASP A 56 12.09 -13.81 -8.48
C ASP A 56 10.69 -14.09 -7.89
N TYR A 57 9.73 -13.16 -7.98
CA TYR A 57 8.50 -13.18 -7.20
C TYR A 57 7.18 -13.20 -7.97
N ASP A 58 7.07 -13.56 -9.25
CA ASP A 58 5.87 -13.37 -10.09
C ASP A 58 5.34 -11.92 -10.05
N ARG A 59 4.53 -11.46 -11.01
CA ARG A 59 3.79 -10.19 -10.86
C ARG A 59 2.34 -10.54 -10.58
N GLY A 60 1.84 -10.15 -9.40
CA GLY A 60 0.41 -10.29 -9.11
C GLY A 60 -0.34 -9.31 -10.00
N GLU A 61 -1.49 -9.68 -10.52
CA GLU A 61 -2.31 -8.71 -11.26
C GLU A 61 -2.93 -7.72 -10.27
N VAL A 62 -2.73 -6.42 -10.50
CA VAL A 62 -3.55 -5.40 -9.82
C VAL A 62 -4.92 -5.43 -10.46
N ASN A 63 -5.95 -5.71 -9.66
CA ASN A 63 -7.31 -5.80 -10.17
C ASN A 63 -7.77 -4.45 -10.78
N VAL A 64 -8.77 -4.51 -11.66
CA VAL A 64 -9.26 -3.34 -12.42
C VAL A 64 -9.67 -2.18 -11.50
N ILE A 65 -10.32 -2.48 -10.37
CA ILE A 65 -10.72 -1.47 -9.38
C ILE A 65 -9.51 -0.73 -8.84
N GLY A 66 -8.47 -1.44 -8.40
CA GLY A 66 -7.23 -0.86 -7.89
C GLY A 66 -6.53 0.00 -8.94
N ARG A 67 -6.48 -0.45 -10.19
CA ARG A 67 -5.89 0.34 -11.30
C ARG A 67 -6.67 1.63 -11.54
N LEU A 68 -8.00 1.61 -11.49
CA LEU A 68 -8.82 2.82 -11.66
C LEU A 68 -8.69 3.78 -10.47
N MET A 69 -8.64 3.23 -9.26
CA MET A 69 -8.44 3.99 -8.03
C MET A 69 -7.14 4.80 -8.00
N MET A 70 -6.10 4.35 -8.70
CA MET A 70 -4.83 5.08 -8.84
C MET A 70 -4.86 6.21 -9.86
N ARG A 71 -5.78 6.15 -10.83
CA ARG A 71 -5.83 7.08 -11.97
C ARG A 71 -6.84 8.22 -11.77
N CYS A 72 -7.66 8.12 -10.74
CA CYS A 72 -8.62 9.15 -10.34
C CYS A 72 -8.14 9.86 -9.07
N GLU A 73 -8.49 11.14 -8.92
CA GLU A 73 -8.44 11.77 -7.60
C GLU A 73 -9.31 10.96 -6.63
N TRP A 74 -8.71 10.49 -5.53
CA TRP A 74 -9.45 9.68 -4.57
C TRP A 74 -10.48 10.54 -3.81
N SER A 75 -11.72 10.05 -3.78
CA SER A 75 -12.74 10.38 -2.78
C SER A 75 -13.55 9.12 -2.46
N GLU A 76 -14.22 9.08 -1.31
CA GLU A 76 -15.07 7.95 -0.93
C GLU A 76 -16.23 7.74 -1.93
N GLN A 77 -16.77 8.85 -2.45
CA GLN A 77 -17.77 8.82 -3.52
C GLN A 77 -17.19 8.21 -4.80
N GLN A 78 -15.98 8.62 -5.19
CA GLN A 78 -15.31 8.08 -6.38
C GLN A 78 -15.01 6.59 -6.23
N GLY A 79 -14.57 6.15 -5.05
CA GLY A 79 -14.35 4.73 -4.75
C GLY A 79 -15.61 3.89 -4.96
N ARG A 80 -16.75 4.33 -4.38
CA ARG A 80 -18.06 3.67 -4.60
C ARG A 80 -18.48 3.67 -6.06
N GLN A 81 -18.24 4.77 -6.77
CA GLN A 81 -18.59 4.88 -8.20
C GLN A 81 -17.75 3.91 -9.04
N ILE A 82 -16.45 3.78 -8.76
CA ILE A 82 -15.57 2.80 -9.40
C ILE A 82 -16.08 1.38 -9.14
N GLU A 83 -16.33 1.02 -7.88
CA GLU A 83 -16.82 -0.31 -7.51
C GLU A 83 -18.14 -0.65 -8.21
N LYS A 84 -19.08 0.30 -8.26
CA LYS A 84 -20.37 0.14 -8.95
C LYS A 84 -20.17 -0.12 -10.45
N ILE A 85 -19.48 0.78 -11.15
CA ILE A 85 -19.31 0.68 -12.61
C ILE A 85 -18.54 -0.60 -13.00
N VAL A 86 -17.48 -0.94 -12.26
CA VAL A 86 -16.72 -2.16 -12.54
C VAL A 86 -17.57 -3.40 -12.29
N SER A 87 -18.40 -3.42 -11.25
CA SER A 87 -19.29 -4.55 -10.96
C SER A 87 -20.35 -4.73 -12.04
N GLU A 88 -20.97 -3.63 -12.50
CA GLU A 88 -21.95 -3.65 -13.60
C GLU A 88 -21.33 -4.19 -14.90
N LEU A 89 -20.20 -3.64 -15.32
CA LEU A 89 -19.48 -4.10 -16.52
C LEU A 89 -18.98 -5.54 -16.40
N HIS A 90 -18.59 -5.98 -15.20
CA HIS A 90 -18.23 -7.36 -14.97
C HIS A 90 -19.44 -8.30 -15.09
N CYS A 91 -20.63 -7.89 -14.64
CA CYS A 91 -21.88 -8.62 -14.86
C CYS A 91 -22.27 -8.69 -16.36
N GLU A 92 -21.87 -7.70 -17.16
CA GLU A 92 -22.00 -7.73 -18.64
C GLU A 92 -21.01 -8.69 -19.32
N GLY A 93 -20.11 -9.33 -18.56
CA GLY A 93 -19.15 -10.32 -19.08
C GLY A 93 -17.75 -9.78 -19.40
N LEU A 94 -17.51 -8.48 -19.21
CA LEU A 94 -16.21 -7.87 -19.48
C LEU A 94 -15.16 -8.30 -18.45
N ARG A 95 -13.92 -8.52 -18.89
CA ARG A 95 -12.80 -8.98 -18.04
C ARG A 95 -11.50 -8.25 -18.35
N GLY A 96 -10.56 -8.32 -17.41
CA GLY A 96 -9.17 -7.86 -17.61
C GLY A 96 -9.04 -6.44 -18.16
N GLU A 97 -8.24 -6.29 -19.22
CA GLU A 97 -7.92 -5.00 -19.82
C GLU A 97 -9.11 -4.33 -20.52
N GLU A 98 -10.03 -5.11 -21.07
CA GLU A 98 -11.24 -4.59 -21.72
C GLU A 98 -12.17 -3.93 -20.70
N LEU A 99 -12.38 -4.60 -19.56
CA LEU A 99 -13.11 -4.07 -18.41
C LEU A 99 -12.47 -2.78 -17.90
N PHE A 100 -11.13 -2.76 -17.78
CA PHE A 100 -10.40 -1.57 -17.34
C PHE A 100 -10.61 -0.38 -18.27
N ARG A 101 -10.40 -0.54 -19.58
CA ARG A 101 -10.54 0.56 -20.54
C ARG A 101 -11.96 1.12 -20.54
N LYS A 102 -12.99 0.25 -20.60
CA LYS A 102 -14.38 0.68 -20.66
C LYS A 102 -14.82 1.36 -19.36
N ALA A 103 -14.42 0.83 -18.20
CA ALA A 103 -14.68 1.46 -16.91
C ALA A 103 -13.99 2.84 -16.81
N ARG A 104 -12.71 2.93 -17.21
CA ARG A 104 -11.95 4.18 -17.22
C ARG A 104 -12.65 5.26 -18.05
N ASP A 105 -13.06 4.92 -19.26
CA ASP A 105 -13.68 5.87 -20.19
C ASP A 105 -15.04 6.38 -19.67
N LEU A 106 -15.75 5.60 -18.86
CA LEU A 106 -16.99 6.02 -18.17
C LEU A 106 -16.73 6.87 -16.92
N LEU A 107 -15.61 6.64 -16.23
CA LEU A 107 -15.29 7.25 -14.94
C LEU A 107 -14.54 8.57 -15.06
N ILE A 108 -13.74 8.76 -16.12
CA ILE A 108 -12.87 9.92 -16.31
C ILE A 108 -13.47 10.81 -17.41
N PRO A 109 -14.03 11.99 -17.07
CA PRO A 109 -14.50 12.94 -18.07
C PRO A 109 -13.32 13.44 -18.93
N GLN A 110 -13.50 13.51 -20.25
CA GLN A 110 -12.46 13.99 -21.20
C GLN A 110 -11.97 15.42 -20.93
N SER A 111 -12.69 16.21 -20.12
CA SER A 111 -12.40 17.62 -19.83
C SER A 111 -11.74 17.87 -18.46
N ALA A 112 -11.50 16.86 -17.64
CA ALA A 112 -10.82 17.07 -16.36
C ALA A 112 -9.31 17.21 -16.60
N THR A 113 -8.71 18.24 -16.02
CA THR A 113 -7.29 18.62 -15.98
C THR A 113 -6.33 17.53 -15.43
N ALA A 114 -6.79 16.28 -15.32
CA ALA A 114 -6.07 15.06 -14.94
C ALA A 114 -5.22 14.45 -16.07
N ASN A 115 -5.13 15.12 -17.23
CA ASN A 115 -4.22 14.73 -18.32
C ASN A 115 -2.73 14.72 -17.91
N ILE A 116 -2.37 15.28 -16.75
CA ILE A 116 -1.00 15.19 -16.21
C ILE A 116 -0.75 13.81 -15.55
N ILE A 117 -1.77 13.14 -15.01
CA ILE A 117 -1.67 11.80 -14.37
C ILE A 117 -1.92 10.67 -15.38
N ALA A 118 -2.59 10.98 -16.50
CA ALA A 118 -2.97 10.01 -17.53
C ALA A 118 -1.80 9.44 -18.36
N LEU A 119 -0.58 9.97 -18.20
CA LEU A 119 0.62 9.51 -18.93
C LEU A 119 1.74 8.93 -18.06
N ALA A 120 1.53 8.78 -16.75
CA ALA A 120 2.53 8.19 -15.87
C ALA A 120 2.53 6.66 -16.02
N LYS A 121 3.66 6.09 -16.46
CA LYS A 121 3.85 4.63 -16.48
C LYS A 121 3.71 4.10 -15.05
N GLU A 122 3.29 2.86 -14.85
CA GLU A 122 3.23 2.26 -13.50
C GLU A 122 4.60 2.33 -12.77
N SER A 123 5.70 2.43 -13.52
CA SER A 123 7.04 2.72 -13.00
C SER A 123 7.16 4.09 -12.33
N ASP A 124 6.48 5.10 -12.86
CA ASP A 124 6.48 6.46 -12.34
C ASP A 124 5.65 6.52 -11.04
N ASP A 125 4.50 5.83 -11.02
CA ASP A 125 3.67 5.67 -9.81
C ASP A 125 4.48 4.96 -8.70
N ALA A 126 5.23 3.91 -9.04
CA ALA A 126 6.08 3.20 -8.09
C ALA A 126 7.26 4.05 -7.57
N ALA A 127 7.92 4.81 -8.45
CA ALA A 127 9.00 5.72 -8.06
C ALA A 127 8.49 6.83 -7.14
N PHE A 128 7.30 7.36 -7.43
CA PHE A 128 6.61 8.31 -6.56
C PHE A 128 6.33 7.73 -5.17
N VAL A 129 5.73 6.53 -5.08
CA VAL A 129 5.47 5.87 -3.79
C VAL A 129 6.77 5.60 -3.02
N GLU A 130 7.87 5.20 -3.67
CA GLU A 130 9.17 5.03 -2.99
C GLU A 130 9.68 6.35 -2.42
N SER A 131 9.58 7.45 -3.17
CA SER A 131 9.96 8.79 -2.71
C SER A 131 9.18 9.19 -1.45
N VAL A 132 7.84 9.05 -1.50
CA VAL A 132 6.96 9.35 -0.35
C VAL A 132 7.29 8.46 0.85
N MET A 133 7.50 7.17 0.64
CA MET A 133 7.88 6.21 1.70
C MET A 133 9.19 6.61 2.39
N VAL A 134 10.22 6.98 1.60
CA VAL A 134 11.52 7.42 2.13
C VAL A 134 11.38 8.71 2.93
N LYS A 135 10.65 9.69 2.40
CA LYS A 135 10.40 10.98 3.07
C LYS A 135 9.62 10.82 4.38
N THR A 136 8.66 9.88 4.41
CA THR A 136 7.75 9.70 5.53
C THR A 136 8.37 8.94 6.69
N PHE A 137 9.07 7.84 6.41
CA PHE A 137 9.60 6.96 7.45
C PHE A 137 11.10 7.13 7.70
N GLY A 138 11.83 7.73 6.77
CA GLY A 138 13.29 7.75 6.83
C GLY A 138 13.90 6.36 6.60
N LYS A 139 15.24 6.29 6.62
CA LYS A 139 15.99 5.08 6.26
C LYS A 139 15.91 3.97 7.30
N ASP A 140 15.92 4.32 8.58
CA ASP A 140 16.10 3.37 9.69
C ASP A 140 14.80 2.99 10.39
N ASN A 141 13.65 3.38 9.85
CA ASN A 141 12.37 3.06 10.46
C ASN A 141 11.92 1.63 10.09
N PRO A 142 11.64 0.77 11.08
CA PRO A 142 11.24 -0.61 10.84
C PRO A 142 9.92 -0.76 10.05
N ILE A 143 9.05 0.25 10.03
CA ILE A 143 7.80 0.24 9.26
C ILE A 143 8.08 0.14 7.75
N LYS A 144 9.13 0.81 7.25
CA LYS A 144 9.56 0.67 5.85
C LYS A 144 9.97 -0.78 5.52
N ASN A 145 10.59 -1.48 6.48
CA ASN A 145 11.01 -2.87 6.31
C ASN A 145 9.80 -3.81 6.29
N VAL A 146 8.77 -3.56 7.12
CA VAL A 146 7.49 -4.26 7.05
C VAL A 146 6.84 -4.07 5.68
N ALA A 147 6.82 -2.84 5.16
CA ALA A 147 6.29 -2.54 3.82
C ALA A 147 7.04 -3.32 2.73
N ARG A 148 8.38 -3.30 2.74
CA ARG A 148 9.21 -4.02 1.78
C ARG A 148 9.01 -5.54 1.84
N LEU A 149 8.98 -6.11 3.04
CA LEU A 149 8.73 -7.55 3.22
C LEU A 149 7.35 -7.94 2.68
N ARG A 150 6.33 -7.14 2.99
CA ARG A 150 4.95 -7.40 2.58
C ARG A 150 4.74 -7.23 1.07
N TYR A 151 5.13 -6.08 0.52
CA TYR A 151 4.76 -5.70 -0.83
C TYR A 151 5.84 -6.02 -1.86
N CYS A 152 7.12 -5.78 -1.56
CA CYS A 152 8.22 -6.06 -2.50
C CYS A 152 8.71 -7.52 -2.46
N LYS A 153 8.59 -8.20 -1.31
CA LYS A 153 9.04 -9.60 -1.10
C LYS A 153 7.89 -10.59 -0.90
N ARG A 154 6.65 -10.12 -0.98
CA ARG A 154 5.40 -10.92 -0.91
C ARG A 154 5.30 -11.82 0.30
N LYS A 155 5.88 -11.41 1.43
CA LYS A 155 5.74 -12.17 2.67
C LYS A 155 4.38 -11.86 3.26
N SER A 156 3.62 -12.93 3.53
CA SER A 156 2.38 -12.80 4.28
C SER A 156 2.67 -12.21 5.67
N VAL A 157 1.68 -11.58 6.28
CA VAL A 157 1.80 -11.05 7.65
C VAL A 157 2.19 -12.16 8.63
N GLN A 158 1.69 -13.37 8.38
CA GLN A 158 1.99 -14.57 9.15
C GLN A 158 3.46 -14.97 9.01
N ASN A 159 4.02 -14.94 7.79
CA ASN A 159 5.45 -15.20 7.59
C ASN A 159 6.32 -14.14 8.28
N ILE A 160 5.95 -12.86 8.16
CA ILE A 160 6.68 -11.76 8.82
C ILE A 160 6.63 -11.92 10.35
N GLY A 161 5.45 -12.22 10.90
CA GLY A 161 5.27 -12.48 12.32
C GLY A 161 6.04 -13.72 12.79
N ALA A 162 6.04 -14.81 12.02
CA ALA A 162 6.81 -16.01 12.33
C ALA A 162 8.32 -15.74 12.37
N SER A 163 8.84 -14.94 11.44
CA SER A 163 10.24 -14.51 11.48
C SER A 163 10.53 -13.64 12.71
N MET A 164 9.62 -12.74 13.08
CA MET A 164 9.78 -11.95 14.32
C MET A 164 9.86 -12.85 15.56
N ILE A 165 8.97 -13.84 15.67
CA ILE A 165 8.99 -14.84 16.75
C ILE A 165 10.33 -15.58 16.77
N TYR A 166 10.80 -16.05 15.61
CA TYR A 166 12.07 -16.76 15.49
C TYR A 166 13.26 -15.94 16.03
N PHE A 167 13.34 -14.65 15.70
CA PHE A 167 14.47 -13.82 16.12
C PHE A 167 14.38 -13.28 17.54
N THR A 168 13.19 -13.20 18.14
CA THR A 168 13.02 -12.52 19.45
C THR A 168 12.39 -13.36 20.54
N GLY A 169 11.84 -14.53 20.22
CA GLY A 169 11.17 -15.41 21.19
C GLY A 169 9.86 -14.86 21.76
N ILE A 170 9.27 -13.83 21.15
CA ILE A 170 7.96 -13.30 21.60
C ILE A 170 6.83 -14.27 21.27
N SER A 171 5.71 -14.14 21.97
CA SER A 171 4.52 -14.97 21.69
C SER A 171 3.88 -14.63 20.34
N THR A 172 3.13 -15.59 19.78
CA THR A 172 2.34 -15.39 18.55
C THR A 172 1.36 -14.21 18.67
N LYS A 173 0.73 -14.05 19.84
CA LYS A 173 -0.19 -12.93 20.09
C LYS A 173 0.55 -11.60 20.04
N GLU A 174 1.72 -11.51 20.65
CA GLU A 174 2.55 -10.31 20.61
C GLU A 174 2.98 -9.98 19.18
N ALA A 175 3.51 -10.96 18.44
CA ALA A 175 3.91 -10.76 17.05
C ALA A 175 2.75 -10.26 16.17
N ARG A 176 1.55 -10.85 16.33
CA ARG A 176 0.35 -10.40 15.62
C ARG A 176 0.04 -8.93 15.92
N ASN A 177 0.03 -8.55 17.20
CA ASN A 177 -0.22 -7.18 17.61
C ASN A 177 0.79 -6.21 16.99
N ARG A 178 2.09 -6.55 16.96
CA ARG A 178 3.12 -5.67 16.35
C ARG A 178 2.90 -5.51 14.85
N MET A 179 2.48 -6.56 14.16
CA MET A 179 2.18 -6.48 12.74
C MET A 179 0.93 -5.64 12.45
N GLU A 180 -0.12 -5.80 13.26
CA GLU A 180 -1.31 -4.97 13.15
C GLU A 180 -0.97 -3.49 13.33
N TRP A 181 -0.28 -3.13 14.42
CA TRP A 181 0.08 -1.73 14.68
C TRP A 181 1.04 -1.16 13.63
N ALA A 182 1.98 -1.97 13.13
CA ALA A 182 2.90 -1.53 12.09
C ALA A 182 2.18 -1.25 10.76
N LEU A 183 1.19 -2.08 10.40
CA LEU A 183 0.40 -1.89 9.19
C LEU A 183 -0.55 -0.70 9.33
N ASP A 184 -1.16 -0.50 10.49
CA ASP A 184 -2.00 0.69 10.75
C ASP A 184 -1.20 1.99 10.58
N ILE A 185 0.03 2.04 11.10
CA ILE A 185 0.92 3.18 10.92
C ILE A 185 1.32 3.33 9.46
N LEU A 186 1.75 2.24 8.81
CA LEU A 186 2.12 2.24 7.40
C LEU A 186 1.02 2.84 6.54
N GLU A 187 -0.19 2.31 6.66
CA GLU A 187 -1.33 2.65 5.82
C GLU A 187 -1.83 4.07 6.12
N GLY A 188 -1.92 4.45 7.40
CA GLY A 188 -2.33 5.78 7.82
C GLY A 188 -1.36 6.87 7.35
N GLU A 189 -0.07 6.73 7.64
CA GLU A 189 0.95 7.71 7.26
C GLU A 189 1.05 7.84 5.73
N MET A 190 1.10 6.71 5.01
CA MET A 190 1.20 6.74 3.55
C MET A 190 -0.03 7.37 2.90
N PHE A 191 -1.25 7.14 3.41
CA PHE A 191 -2.44 7.78 2.86
C PHE A 191 -2.33 9.31 2.90
N TYR A 192 -2.07 9.88 4.08
CA TYR A 192 -1.98 11.34 4.24
C TYR A 192 -0.72 11.93 3.59
N ALA A 193 0.39 11.19 3.56
CA ALA A 193 1.60 11.64 2.88
C ALA A 193 1.39 11.71 1.37
N ILE A 194 0.85 10.65 0.76
CA ILE A 194 0.57 10.62 -0.68
C ILE A 194 -0.43 11.71 -1.05
N LYS A 195 -1.54 11.84 -0.31
CA LYS A 195 -2.55 12.88 -0.58
C LYS A 195 -1.96 14.28 -0.60
N ARG A 196 -1.09 14.60 0.36
CA ARG A 196 -0.40 15.90 0.44
C ARG A 196 0.55 16.13 -0.74
N GLU A 197 1.26 15.11 -1.20
CA GLU A 197 2.17 15.23 -2.33
C GLU A 197 1.42 15.30 -3.67
N MET A 198 0.19 14.79 -3.76
CA MET A 198 -0.68 14.95 -4.93
C MET A 198 -1.34 16.33 -5.01
N GLU A 199 -1.47 17.03 -3.88
CA GLU A 199 -2.08 18.37 -3.76
C GLU A 199 -1.07 19.51 -3.91
N ASN A 200 0.24 19.21 -3.92
CA ASN A 200 1.34 20.15 -4.16
C ASN A 200 1.67 20.26 -5.65
#